data_AF-A0A1Y2N7D9-F1
#
_entry.id   AF-A0A1Y2N7D9-F1
#
_cell.length_a   1.000
_cell.length_b   1.000
_cell.length_c   1.000
_cell.angle_alpha   90.00
_cell.angle_beta   90.00
_cell.angle_gamma   90.00
#
_symmetry.space_group_name_H-M   'P 1'
#
loop_
_entity.id
_entity.type
_entity.pdbx_description
1 polymer ?
#
loop_
_entity_poly.entity_id
_entity_poly.type
_entity_poly.pdbx_seq_one_letter_code
_entity_poly.pdbx_strand_id
1 'polypeptide(L)'
;MTATAHRGAPAADAHHPPEPPEPAEVVELARLHAGAQGISRAAFDTVVGSIGSIGDAAGSIGDGGGWAAAWARVGDRKAAAGLPLDACRHHAMARWPYPADPAGARSAIECVRTFDIWRRRAGGIDRLDLDLPGGRVGCWTTGLDPAVDPPPGPSRPLVLVLGGIVSIKEQWAPLLTGMRRLGLPVVVTELPSVGENTVRYGPAATDLIPQLLDRLGPHACRRGVHVIGLSFGGHLALAAAPDDPRIASILTVGAPVHRLFADRALWPLLPRTTTATLEHLTGTRGADTPALLSSMALSPDALGRVRIPVRYVASRRDEIVPRSEWELLARHLPDLEWVEFDDVHGAPAHLADTRLWLVTRLLRQCGDRRAAVPGALLALRGRAGRGGRTSTRTVRNRS
;
A
#
# COMPACT_ATOMS: atom_id res chain seq x y z
N MET A 1 -31.75 -13.88 -58.72
CA MET A 1 -30.64 -13.00 -58.31
C MET A 1 -31.17 -12.03 -57.26
N THR A 2 -31.09 -12.40 -55.99
CA THR A 2 -31.61 -11.63 -54.86
C THR A 2 -30.44 -11.02 -54.10
N ALA A 3 -30.35 -9.69 -54.15
CA ALA A 3 -29.28 -8.90 -53.56
C ALA A 3 -29.33 -8.97 -52.03
N THR A 4 -28.23 -9.43 -51.42
CA THR A 4 -28.02 -9.48 -49.98
C THR A 4 -27.48 -8.12 -49.53
N ALA A 5 -28.28 -7.37 -48.78
CA ALA A 5 -27.86 -6.09 -48.20
C ALA A 5 -26.90 -6.34 -47.02
N HIS A 6 -25.64 -5.93 -47.18
CA HIS A 6 -24.67 -5.84 -46.09
C HIS A 6 -25.14 -4.78 -45.07
N ARG A 7 -25.51 -5.23 -43.87
CA ARG A 7 -25.63 -4.34 -42.70
C ARG A 7 -24.22 -4.00 -42.22
N GLY A 8 -23.87 -2.71 -42.31
CA GLY A 8 -22.63 -2.17 -41.77
C GLY A 8 -22.56 -2.37 -40.26
N ALA A 9 -21.37 -2.73 -39.77
CA ALA A 9 -21.07 -2.80 -38.36
C ALA A 9 -21.25 -1.42 -37.70
N PRO A 10 -21.76 -1.33 -36.46
CA PRO A 10 -21.85 -0.07 -35.74
C PRO A 10 -20.45 0.50 -35.52
N ALA A 11 -20.29 1.79 -35.79
CA ALA A 11 -19.08 2.54 -35.51
C ALA A 11 -18.73 2.39 -34.02
N ALA A 12 -17.47 2.08 -33.74
CA ALA A 12 -16.94 2.09 -32.38
C ALA A 12 -17.19 3.46 -31.76
N ASP A 13 -17.95 3.49 -30.66
CA ASP A 13 -18.20 4.70 -29.88
C ASP A 13 -16.85 5.37 -29.60
N ALA A 14 -16.75 6.64 -30.02
CA ALA A 14 -15.62 7.48 -29.71
C ALA A 14 -15.59 7.66 -28.19
N HIS A 15 -14.79 6.83 -27.50
CA HIS A 15 -14.54 6.95 -26.07
C HIS A 15 -14.06 8.38 -25.78
N HIS A 16 -14.96 9.19 -25.22
CA HIS A 16 -14.57 10.44 -24.60
C HIS A 16 -13.47 10.15 -23.57
N PRO A 17 -12.38 10.94 -23.55
CA PRO A 17 -11.39 10.80 -22.50
C PRO A 17 -12.12 10.95 -21.15
N PRO A 18 -11.82 10.08 -20.16
CA PRO A 18 -12.46 10.17 -18.86
C PRO A 18 -12.21 11.55 -18.26
N GLU A 19 -13.23 12.09 -17.58
CA GLU A 19 -13.09 13.37 -16.88
C GLU A 19 -11.94 13.30 -15.86
N PRO A 20 -11.14 14.38 -15.77
CA PRO A 20 -10.07 14.46 -14.79
C PRO A 20 -10.62 14.49 -13.36
N PRO A 21 -9.86 14.02 -12.35
CA PRO A 21 -10.27 14.22 -10.97
C PRO A 21 -10.26 15.70 -10.60
N GLU A 22 -11.18 16.06 -9.71
CA GLU A 22 -11.27 17.39 -9.14
C GLU A 22 -9.99 17.73 -8.35
N PRO A 23 -9.43 18.95 -8.50
CA PRO A 23 -8.25 19.39 -7.75
C PRO A 23 -8.34 19.18 -6.24
N ALA A 24 -9.52 19.37 -5.66
CA ALA A 24 -9.75 19.18 -4.23
C ALA A 24 -9.54 17.72 -3.80
N GLU A 25 -10.01 16.76 -4.60
CA GLU A 25 -9.85 15.32 -4.37
C GLU A 25 -8.36 14.94 -4.33
N VAL A 26 -7.61 15.39 -5.34
CA VAL A 26 -6.16 15.19 -5.47
C VAL A 26 -5.42 15.72 -4.24
N VAL A 27 -5.73 16.95 -3.81
CA VAL A 27 -5.07 17.60 -2.67
C VAL A 27 -5.37 16.87 -1.37
N GLU A 28 -6.62 16.44 -1.14
CA GLU A 28 -7.02 15.75 0.08
C GLU A 28 -6.34 14.39 0.22
N LEU A 29 -6.39 13.56 -0.83
CA LEU A 29 -5.73 12.25 -0.86
C LEU A 29 -4.21 12.38 -0.75
N ALA A 30 -3.60 13.32 -1.47
CA ALA A 30 -2.16 13.55 -1.40
C ALA A 30 -1.71 14.01 -0.01
N ARG A 31 -2.54 14.80 0.71
CA ARG A 31 -2.24 15.28 2.06
C ARG A 31 -2.06 14.14 3.05
N LEU A 32 -2.91 13.10 2.97
CA LEU A 32 -2.76 11.87 3.77
C LEU A 32 -1.40 11.22 3.52
N HIS A 33 -1.03 11.01 2.26
CA HIS A 33 0.25 10.36 1.90
C HIS A 33 1.47 11.21 2.24
N ALA A 34 1.38 12.53 2.14
CA ALA A 34 2.43 13.44 2.57
C ALA A 34 2.63 13.36 4.09
N GLY A 35 1.54 13.38 4.87
CA GLY A 35 1.57 13.24 6.32
C GLY A 35 2.12 11.89 6.78
N ALA A 36 1.72 10.79 6.12
CA ALA A 36 2.24 9.45 6.39
C ALA A 36 3.77 9.36 6.20
N GLN A 37 4.32 10.12 5.26
CA GLN A 37 5.76 10.19 5.00
C GLN A 37 6.52 11.16 5.93
N GLY A 38 5.81 11.99 6.69
CA GLY A 38 6.38 12.96 7.62
C GLY A 38 6.54 14.37 7.05
N ILE A 39 5.86 14.69 5.94
CA ILE A 39 5.73 16.06 5.46
C ILE A 39 4.68 16.76 6.34
N SER A 40 5.05 17.88 6.95
CA SER A 40 4.11 18.65 7.79
C SER A 40 3.00 19.28 6.95
N ARG A 41 1.84 19.51 7.58
CA ARG A 41 0.71 20.20 6.93
C ARG A 41 1.12 21.56 6.35
N ALA A 42 1.87 22.37 7.12
CA ALA A 42 2.34 23.68 6.66
C ALA A 42 3.28 23.57 5.44
N ALA A 43 4.19 22.59 5.45
CA ALA A 43 5.08 22.36 4.30
C ALA A 43 4.30 21.91 3.06
N PHE A 44 3.31 21.02 3.24
CA PHE A 44 2.43 20.58 2.16
C PHE A 44 1.63 21.75 1.58
N ASP A 45 0.94 22.52 2.44
CA ASP A 45 0.13 23.67 2.03
C ASP A 45 0.98 24.75 1.34
N THR A 46 2.24 24.92 1.74
CA THR A 46 3.20 25.83 1.07
C THR A 46 3.50 25.41 -0.37
N VAL A 47 3.74 24.11 -0.61
CA VAL A 47 4.02 23.62 -1.97
C VAL A 47 2.76 23.69 -2.82
N VAL A 48 1.62 23.25 -2.28
CA VAL A 48 0.33 23.29 -2.99
C VAL A 48 -0.08 24.72 -3.34
N GLY A 49 0.11 25.68 -2.44
CA GLY A 49 -0.16 27.10 -2.70
C GLY A 49 0.73 27.73 -3.79
N SER A 50 1.81 27.05 -4.20
CA SER A 50 2.66 27.49 -5.31
C SER A 50 2.27 26.89 -6.68
N ILE A 51 1.31 25.97 -6.70
CA ILE A 51 0.84 25.29 -7.92
C ILE A 51 -0.19 26.20 -8.59
N GLY A 52 0.13 26.68 -9.79
CA GLY A 52 -0.76 27.59 -10.54
C GLY A 52 -1.98 26.90 -11.16
N SER A 53 -1.85 25.61 -11.46
CA SER A 53 -2.94 24.73 -11.88
C SER A 53 -2.65 23.32 -11.40
N ILE A 54 -3.56 22.76 -10.61
CA ILE A 54 -3.59 21.33 -10.32
C ILE A 54 -4.32 20.71 -11.51
N GLY A 55 -3.60 20.55 -12.62
CA GLY A 55 -4.14 19.94 -13.81
C GLY A 55 -4.61 18.51 -13.53
N ASP A 56 -5.45 18.00 -14.44
CA ASP A 56 -5.91 16.62 -14.56
C ASP A 56 -4.90 15.63 -13.98
N ALA A 57 -5.31 14.68 -13.13
CA ALA A 57 -4.40 13.67 -12.54
C ALA A 57 -3.80 12.66 -13.55
N ALA A 58 -3.65 13.09 -14.80
CA ALA A 58 -2.75 12.54 -15.80
C ALA A 58 -1.67 13.57 -16.25
N GLY A 59 -1.37 14.61 -15.46
CA GLY A 59 -0.15 15.41 -15.61
C GLY A 59 0.02 16.08 -16.98
N SER A 60 -1.05 16.56 -17.61
CA SER A 60 -0.88 17.30 -18.86
C SER A 60 -0.24 18.67 -18.59
N ILE A 61 0.76 18.96 -19.41
CA ILE A 61 1.71 20.06 -19.25
C ILE A 61 0.99 21.39 -19.48
N GLY A 62 0.78 22.12 -18.38
CA GLY A 62 0.60 23.57 -18.36
C GLY A 62 1.79 24.21 -17.62
N ASP A 63 2.69 24.82 -18.39
CA ASP A 63 3.51 25.99 -18.07
C ASP A 63 4.17 26.03 -16.67
N GLY A 64 5.12 25.12 -16.38
CA GLY A 64 6.11 25.30 -15.30
C GLY A 64 5.62 25.38 -13.84
N GLY A 65 4.30 25.31 -13.62
CA GLY A 65 3.61 25.46 -12.34
C GLY A 65 2.77 24.25 -11.92
N GLY A 66 2.82 23.14 -12.66
CA GLY A 66 2.09 21.91 -12.35
C GLY A 66 2.64 21.14 -11.13
N TRP A 67 1.81 20.22 -10.62
CA TRP A 67 2.07 19.42 -9.41
C TRP A 67 3.47 18.81 -9.36
N ALA A 68 3.82 17.99 -10.36
CA ALA A 68 5.10 17.27 -10.39
C ALA A 68 6.30 18.23 -10.34
N ALA A 69 6.24 19.33 -11.10
CA ALA A 69 7.31 20.32 -11.15
C ALA A 69 7.48 21.06 -9.82
N ALA A 70 6.38 21.46 -9.16
CA ALA A 70 6.43 22.16 -7.88
C ALA A 70 7.07 21.30 -6.77
N TRP A 71 6.62 20.06 -6.66
CA TRP A 71 7.18 19.10 -5.69
C TRP A 71 8.62 18.72 -6.01
N ALA A 72 8.94 18.46 -7.28
CA ALA A 72 10.30 18.12 -7.72
C ALA A 72 11.29 19.24 -7.38
N ARG A 73 10.91 20.51 -7.60
CA ARG A 73 11.75 21.67 -7.26
C ARG A 73 12.08 21.73 -5.77
N VAL A 74 11.13 21.34 -4.91
CA VAL A 74 11.38 21.26 -3.46
C VAL A 74 12.31 20.10 -3.13
N GLY A 75 12.10 18.94 -3.77
CA GLY A 75 12.98 17.78 -3.67
C GLY A 75 14.43 18.09 -4.06
N ASP A 76 14.63 18.73 -5.22
CA ASP A 76 15.93 19.15 -5.74
C ASP A 76 16.65 20.07 -4.74
N ARG A 77 15.94 21.07 -4.17
CA ARG A 77 16.49 21.96 -3.13
C ARG A 77 16.89 21.21 -1.87
N LYS A 78 16.09 20.25 -1.41
CA LYS A 78 16.40 19.43 -0.22
C LYS A 78 17.61 18.51 -0.49
N ALA A 79 17.72 17.97 -1.70
CA ALA A 79 18.87 17.16 -2.10
C ALA A 79 20.15 18.01 -2.10
N ALA A 80 20.12 19.21 -2.70
CA ALA A 80 21.23 20.16 -2.71
C ALA A 80 21.64 20.60 -1.30
N ALA A 81 20.69 20.73 -0.38
CA ALA A 81 20.94 21.04 1.03
C ALA A 81 21.45 19.85 1.87
N GLY A 82 21.71 18.69 1.24
CA GLY A 82 22.21 17.51 1.94
C GLY A 82 21.19 16.81 2.84
N LEU A 83 19.89 17.01 2.58
CA LEU A 83 18.75 16.41 3.29
C LEU A 83 18.09 15.30 2.46
N PRO A 84 18.73 14.13 2.28
CA PRO A 84 18.32 13.12 1.30
C PRO A 84 16.95 12.48 1.60
N LEU A 85 16.61 12.25 2.88
CA LEU A 85 15.29 11.69 3.21
C LEU A 85 14.17 12.70 2.93
N ASP A 86 14.40 13.98 3.21
CA ASP A 86 13.42 15.02 2.87
C ASP A 86 13.28 15.17 1.37
N ALA A 87 14.39 15.12 0.62
CA ALA A 87 14.35 15.12 -0.83
C ALA A 87 13.51 13.95 -1.38
N CYS A 88 13.77 12.73 -0.88
CA CYS A 88 13.02 11.53 -1.22
C CYS A 88 11.52 11.72 -1.04
N ARG A 89 11.07 12.21 0.11
CA ARG A 89 9.65 12.46 0.40
C ARG A 89 9.00 13.43 -0.60
N HIS A 90 9.71 14.49 -1.00
CA HIS A 90 9.16 15.48 -1.94
C HIS A 90 9.15 14.96 -3.37
N HIS A 91 10.16 14.18 -3.78
CA HIS A 91 10.14 13.48 -5.07
C HIS A 91 9.06 12.38 -5.12
N ALA A 92 8.77 11.71 -4.00
CA ALA A 92 7.66 10.79 -3.86
C ALA A 92 6.30 11.49 -4.04
N MET A 93 6.16 12.75 -3.59
CA MET A 93 4.96 13.55 -3.86
C MET A 93 4.90 14.02 -5.31
N ALA A 94 6.03 14.36 -5.92
CA ALA A 94 6.08 14.80 -7.32
C ALA A 94 5.60 13.72 -8.31
N ARG A 95 5.85 12.43 -8.02
CA ARG A 95 5.35 11.30 -8.84
C ARG A 95 3.97 10.79 -8.39
N TRP A 96 3.35 11.39 -7.37
CA TRP A 96 2.06 10.93 -6.87
C TRP A 96 0.93 11.32 -7.84
N PRO A 97 -0.09 10.48 -8.06
CA PRO A 97 -0.32 9.15 -7.46
C PRO A 97 0.52 8.04 -8.12
N TYR A 98 0.85 8.22 -9.40
CA TYR A 98 1.75 7.41 -10.23
C TYR A 98 2.48 8.34 -11.22
N PRO A 99 3.62 7.95 -11.82
CA PRO A 99 4.39 8.83 -12.71
C PRO A 99 3.67 9.02 -14.06
N ALA A 100 2.72 9.96 -14.11
CA ALA A 100 1.88 10.21 -15.28
C ALA A 100 2.58 10.96 -16.40
N ASP A 101 3.63 11.74 -16.08
CA ASP A 101 4.34 12.61 -17.01
C ASP A 101 5.88 12.45 -16.87
N PRO A 102 6.69 13.03 -17.77
CA PRO A 102 8.15 12.94 -17.70
C PRO A 102 8.76 13.51 -16.41
N ALA A 103 8.17 14.55 -15.80
CA ALA A 103 8.65 15.13 -14.55
C ALA A 103 8.35 14.21 -13.35
N GLY A 104 7.18 13.58 -13.34
CA GLY A 104 6.80 12.52 -12.41
C GLY A 104 7.72 11.30 -12.55
N ALA A 105 8.01 10.86 -13.78
CA ALA A 105 8.94 9.77 -14.04
C ALA A 105 10.37 10.08 -13.56
N ARG A 106 10.89 11.27 -13.87
CA ARG A 106 12.18 11.74 -13.32
C ARG A 106 12.17 11.74 -11.80
N SER A 107 11.09 12.23 -11.20
CA SER A 107 10.96 12.29 -9.74
C SER A 107 10.88 10.90 -9.09
N ALA A 108 10.29 9.91 -9.75
CA ALA A 108 10.32 8.53 -9.26
C ALA A 108 11.77 8.01 -9.15
N ILE A 109 12.60 8.28 -10.16
CA ILE A 109 14.03 7.93 -10.14
C ILE A 109 14.77 8.67 -9.02
N GLU A 110 14.56 9.98 -8.92
CA GLU A 110 15.19 10.82 -7.89
C GLU A 110 14.77 10.43 -6.47
N CYS A 111 13.52 9.98 -6.28
CA CYS A 111 13.03 9.46 -5.02
C CYS A 111 13.85 8.27 -4.53
N VAL A 112 14.06 7.28 -5.41
CA VAL A 112 14.87 6.08 -5.11
C VAL A 112 16.33 6.48 -4.85
N ARG A 113 16.90 7.33 -5.72
CA ARG A 113 18.31 7.77 -5.61
C ARG A 113 18.57 8.48 -4.28
N THR A 114 17.69 9.39 -3.88
CA THR A 114 17.83 10.15 -2.63
C THR A 114 17.57 9.28 -1.40
N PHE A 115 16.65 8.32 -1.46
CA PHE A 115 16.51 7.30 -0.42
C PHE A 115 17.79 6.47 -0.27
N ASP A 116 18.38 6.05 -1.38
CA ASP A 116 19.59 5.24 -1.42
C ASP A 116 20.81 5.97 -0.81
N ILE A 117 20.90 7.29 -1.00
CA ILE A 117 21.87 8.14 -0.28
C ILE A 117 21.57 8.16 1.22
N TRP A 118 20.31 8.36 1.62
CA TRP A 118 19.92 8.41 3.02
C TRP A 118 20.19 7.08 3.74
N ARG A 119 19.78 5.95 3.16
CA ARG A 119 19.89 4.63 3.80
C ARG A 119 21.34 4.22 4.03
N ARG A 120 22.26 4.57 3.12
CA ARG A 120 23.71 4.41 3.32
C ARG A 120 24.23 5.17 4.53
N ARG A 121 23.74 6.40 4.75
CA ARG A 121 24.12 7.22 5.92
C ARG A 121 23.50 6.69 7.21
N ALA A 122 22.28 6.17 7.15
CA ALA A 122 21.57 5.62 8.31
C ALA A 122 22.13 4.27 8.77
N GLY A 123 22.67 3.47 7.83
CA GLY A 123 23.25 2.15 8.07
C GLY A 123 22.24 1.05 8.38
N GLY A 124 22.60 -0.20 8.08
CA GLY A 124 21.80 -1.39 8.37
C GLY A 124 20.49 -1.48 7.58
N ILE A 125 20.44 -0.82 6.42
CA ILE A 125 19.36 -0.94 5.43
C ILE A 125 20.01 -1.28 4.09
N ASP A 126 19.59 -2.40 3.51
CA ASP A 126 20.15 -2.95 2.28
C ASP A 126 19.13 -2.92 1.14
N ARG A 127 19.65 -2.90 -0.09
CA ARG A 127 18.85 -3.03 -1.30
C ARG A 127 18.84 -4.51 -1.69
N LEU A 128 17.66 -5.02 -2.01
CA LEU A 128 17.47 -6.36 -2.58
C LEU A 128 16.62 -6.23 -3.84
N ASP A 129 17.18 -6.62 -4.98
CA ASP A 129 16.44 -6.69 -6.24
C ASP A 129 16.17 -8.17 -6.57
N LEU A 130 14.90 -8.51 -6.81
CA LEU A 130 14.45 -9.87 -7.08
C LEU A 130 13.84 -9.95 -8.48
N ASP A 131 14.34 -10.86 -9.31
CA ASP A 131 13.69 -11.22 -10.56
C ASP A 131 12.63 -12.30 -10.30
N LEU A 132 11.38 -12.01 -10.71
CA LEU A 132 10.20 -12.86 -10.65
C LEU A 132 9.73 -13.19 -12.09
N PRO A 133 8.92 -14.24 -12.30
CA PRO A 133 8.42 -14.59 -13.63
C PRO A 133 7.74 -13.44 -14.41
N GLY A 134 7.10 -12.51 -13.70
CA GLY A 134 6.39 -11.37 -14.31
C GLY A 134 7.17 -10.05 -14.37
N GLY A 135 8.40 -10.00 -13.86
CA GLY A 135 9.18 -8.77 -13.80
C GLY A 135 10.14 -8.69 -12.62
N ARG A 136 10.71 -7.50 -12.39
CA ARG A 136 11.63 -7.22 -11.30
C ARG A 136 10.92 -6.52 -10.16
N VAL A 137 11.32 -6.86 -8.94
CA VAL A 137 10.84 -6.22 -7.72
C VAL A 137 12.02 -5.72 -6.90
N GLY A 138 12.10 -4.40 -6.72
CA GLY A 138 13.05 -3.77 -5.81
C GLY A 138 12.52 -3.76 -4.37
N CYS A 139 13.40 -4.03 -3.41
CA CYS A 139 13.08 -4.07 -1.98
C CYS A 139 14.11 -3.30 -1.15
N TRP A 140 13.63 -2.72 -0.05
CA TRP A 140 14.49 -2.25 1.05
C TRP A 140 14.39 -3.22 2.22
N THR A 141 15.54 -3.63 2.75
CA THR A 141 15.59 -4.66 3.78
C THR A 141 16.37 -4.19 5.00
N THR A 142 16.10 -4.80 6.15
CA THR A 142 16.95 -4.67 7.35
C THR A 142 16.91 -5.97 8.13
N GLY A 143 18.01 -6.31 8.81
CA GLY A 143 18.09 -7.53 9.62
C GLY A 143 18.01 -8.83 8.82
N LEU A 144 18.08 -8.76 7.48
CA LEU A 144 18.35 -9.91 6.63
C LEU A 144 19.86 -10.03 6.49
N ASP A 145 20.42 -11.13 6.97
CA ASP A 145 21.80 -11.50 6.63
C ASP A 145 21.74 -12.65 5.62
N PRO A 146 21.87 -12.37 4.32
CA PRO A 146 21.86 -13.41 3.30
C PRO A 146 23.21 -14.15 3.21
N ALA A 147 24.27 -13.62 3.84
CA ALA A 147 25.63 -14.12 3.72
C ALA A 147 26.00 -15.11 4.84
N VAL A 148 25.23 -15.15 5.92
CA VAL A 148 25.49 -16.06 7.03
C VAL A 148 24.48 -17.19 7.02
N ASP A 149 24.98 -18.40 6.75
CA ASP A 149 24.23 -19.65 6.88
C ASP A 149 24.82 -20.49 8.04
N PRO A 150 24.10 -20.66 9.16
CA PRO A 150 22.90 -19.92 9.58
C PRO A 150 23.28 -18.58 10.26
N PRO A 151 22.46 -17.52 10.12
CA PRO A 151 22.77 -16.20 10.63
C PRO A 151 22.94 -16.21 12.14
N PRO A 152 23.88 -15.43 12.69
CA PRO A 152 24.19 -15.48 14.11
C PRO A 152 23.12 -14.66 14.85
N GLY A 153 22.15 -15.34 15.45
CA GLY A 153 21.16 -14.72 16.34
C GLY A 153 19.89 -15.54 16.48
N PRO A 154 19.05 -15.26 17.51
CA PRO A 154 17.76 -15.92 17.63
C PRO A 154 16.91 -15.55 16.40
N SER A 155 16.72 -16.51 15.49
CA SER A 155 15.86 -16.40 14.32
C SER A 155 14.52 -15.77 14.74
N ARG A 156 14.26 -14.54 14.29
CA ARG A 156 13.00 -13.81 14.49
C ARG A 156 12.12 -14.04 13.25
N PRO A 157 10.79 -14.00 13.36
CA PRO A 157 9.93 -14.10 12.18
C PRO A 157 10.16 -12.90 11.25
N LEU A 158 10.05 -13.15 9.94
CA LEU A 158 10.17 -12.13 8.91
C LEU A 158 8.95 -11.21 8.93
N VAL A 159 9.17 -9.91 8.70
CA VAL A 159 8.09 -8.96 8.44
C VAL A 159 8.15 -8.54 6.97
N LEU A 160 7.10 -8.84 6.21
CA LEU A 160 6.94 -8.36 4.84
C LEU A 160 6.00 -7.15 4.85
N VAL A 161 6.42 -6.05 4.22
CA VAL A 161 5.65 -4.80 4.18
C VAL A 161 5.39 -4.41 2.74
N LEU A 162 4.13 -4.14 2.43
CA LEU A 162 3.70 -3.60 1.14
C LEU A 162 2.48 -2.69 1.32
N GLY A 163 2.48 -1.57 0.60
CA GLY A 163 1.43 -0.57 0.70
C GLY A 163 0.25 -0.79 -0.25
N GLY A 164 -0.54 0.26 -0.46
CA GLY A 164 -1.60 0.31 -1.46
C GLY A 164 -1.12 0.82 -2.82
N ILE A 165 -2.07 1.05 -3.73
CA ILE A 165 -1.84 1.33 -5.16
C ILE A 165 -1.04 2.61 -5.47
N VAL A 166 -0.86 3.51 -4.51
CA VAL A 166 -0.05 4.75 -4.67
C VAL A 166 1.20 4.77 -3.77
N SER A 167 1.39 3.74 -2.95
CA SER A 167 2.40 3.70 -1.88
C SER A 167 3.70 3.06 -2.36
N ILE A 168 4.78 3.84 -2.40
CA ILE A 168 6.12 3.31 -2.72
C ILE A 168 6.86 2.82 -1.48
N LYS A 169 7.84 1.94 -1.68
CA LYS A 169 8.62 1.33 -0.60
C LYS A 169 9.44 2.34 0.20
N GLU A 170 9.82 3.47 -0.40
CA GLU A 170 10.57 4.53 0.27
C GLU A 170 9.76 5.24 1.38
N GLN A 171 8.42 5.16 1.33
CA GLN A 171 7.55 5.76 2.36
C GLN A 171 7.76 5.12 3.74
N TRP A 172 8.32 3.92 3.78
CA TRP A 172 8.50 3.13 5.01
C TRP A 172 9.87 3.32 5.67
N ALA A 173 10.66 4.33 5.28
CA ALA A 173 11.95 4.66 5.91
C ALA A 173 11.92 4.67 7.46
N PRO A 174 10.92 5.32 8.11
CA PRO A 174 10.82 5.31 9.57
C PRO A 174 10.57 3.92 10.15
N LEU A 175 9.80 3.08 9.44
CA LEU A 175 9.50 1.71 9.83
C LEU A 175 10.76 0.85 9.82
N LEU A 176 11.56 0.91 8.74
CA LEU A 176 12.83 0.17 8.63
C LEU A 176 13.77 0.49 9.80
N THR A 177 13.94 1.78 10.10
CA THR A 177 14.80 2.20 11.23
C THR A 177 14.24 1.70 12.57
N GLY A 178 12.92 1.76 12.76
CA GLY A 178 12.25 1.27 13.96
C GLY A 178 12.40 -0.25 14.15
N MET A 179 12.15 -1.03 13.11
CA MET A 179 12.20 -2.50 13.15
C MET A 179 13.62 -3.02 13.33
N ARG A 180 14.62 -2.35 12.75
CA ARG A 180 16.04 -2.63 13.03
C ARG A 180 16.37 -2.52 14.51
N ARG A 181 15.90 -1.45 15.18
CA ARG A 181 16.08 -1.27 16.64
C ARG A 181 15.34 -2.34 17.45
N LEU A 182 14.28 -2.92 16.89
CA LEU A 182 13.57 -4.04 17.49
C LEU A 182 14.24 -5.39 17.20
N GLY A 183 15.23 -5.43 16.32
CA GLY A 183 15.90 -6.67 15.88
C GLY A 183 14.99 -7.55 15.04
N LEU A 184 14.00 -6.97 14.34
CA LEU A 184 13.10 -7.72 13.45
C LEU A 184 13.60 -7.63 12.01
N PRO A 185 13.77 -8.78 11.31
CA PRO A 185 14.05 -8.77 9.88
C PRO A 185 12.84 -8.24 9.12
N VAL A 186 13.07 -7.31 8.20
CA VAL A 186 12.01 -6.69 7.38
C VAL A 186 12.40 -6.68 5.91
N VAL A 187 11.43 -7.00 5.07
CA VAL A 187 11.43 -6.71 3.63
C VAL A 187 10.32 -5.72 3.36
N VAL A 188 10.65 -4.57 2.79
CA VAL A 188 9.69 -3.58 2.31
C VAL A 188 9.71 -3.58 0.79
N THR A 189 8.54 -3.75 0.19
CA THR A 189 8.34 -3.76 -1.26
C THR A 189 7.06 -3.01 -1.65
N GLU A 190 6.66 -3.12 -2.90
CA GLU A 190 5.62 -2.34 -3.56
C GLU A 190 4.61 -3.28 -4.23
N LEU A 191 3.37 -2.82 -4.39
CA LEU A 191 2.41 -3.55 -5.22
C LEU A 191 2.92 -3.65 -6.68
N PRO A 192 2.45 -4.64 -7.45
CA PRO A 192 2.74 -4.71 -8.87
C PRO A 192 2.42 -3.38 -9.57
N SER A 193 3.33 -2.97 -10.46
CA SER A 193 3.27 -1.73 -11.24
C SER A 193 3.41 -0.44 -10.44
N VAL A 194 3.68 -0.52 -9.13
CA VAL A 194 3.98 0.64 -8.27
C VAL A 194 5.49 0.81 -8.11
N GLY A 195 5.98 2.03 -8.29
CA GLY A 195 7.38 2.37 -8.02
C GLY A 195 8.35 1.66 -8.96
N GLU A 196 9.28 0.88 -8.40
CA GLU A 196 10.25 0.07 -9.13
C GLU A 196 9.73 -1.36 -9.43
N ASN A 197 8.52 -1.73 -8.99
CA ASN A 197 7.95 -3.05 -9.24
C ASN A 197 7.40 -3.12 -10.68
N THR A 198 8.08 -3.88 -11.55
CA THR A 198 7.69 -4.00 -12.96
C THR A 198 6.68 -5.12 -13.24
N VAL A 199 6.26 -5.88 -12.23
CA VAL A 199 5.20 -6.88 -12.38
C VAL A 199 3.88 -6.17 -12.69
N ARG A 200 3.06 -6.72 -13.58
CA ARG A 200 1.75 -6.14 -13.92
C ARG A 200 0.73 -6.36 -12.80
N TYR A 201 -0.03 -5.32 -12.43
CA TYR A 201 -1.17 -5.50 -11.52
C TYR A 201 -2.38 -6.13 -12.24
N GLY A 202 -2.98 -7.13 -11.62
CA GLY A 202 -4.07 -7.92 -12.18
C GLY A 202 -4.27 -9.24 -11.43
N PRO A 203 -5.02 -10.20 -11.96
CA PRO A 203 -5.35 -11.43 -11.23
C PRO A 203 -4.12 -12.24 -10.78
N ALA A 204 -3.08 -12.31 -11.62
CA ALA A 204 -1.80 -12.95 -11.30
C ALA A 204 -0.98 -12.22 -10.21
N ALA A 205 -1.35 -11.00 -9.82
CA ALA A 205 -0.69 -10.27 -8.73
C ALA A 205 -0.83 -10.99 -7.38
N THR A 206 -1.83 -11.86 -7.23
CA THR A 206 -2.03 -12.66 -6.01
C THR A 206 -0.87 -13.60 -5.72
N ASP A 207 -0.09 -13.97 -6.74
CA ASP A 207 1.12 -14.79 -6.62
C ASP A 207 2.35 -14.00 -6.16
N LEU A 208 2.30 -12.65 -6.09
CA LEU A 208 3.46 -11.82 -5.74
C LEU A 208 4.08 -12.25 -4.41
N ILE A 209 3.26 -12.41 -3.36
CA ILE A 209 3.76 -12.73 -2.03
C ILE A 209 4.42 -14.12 -2.02
N PRO A 210 3.75 -15.21 -2.46
CA PRO A 210 4.40 -16.52 -2.56
C PRO A 210 5.71 -16.50 -3.36
N GLN A 211 5.73 -15.82 -4.52
CA GLN A 211 6.93 -15.72 -5.35
C GLN A 211 8.07 -14.97 -4.64
N LEU A 212 7.77 -13.88 -3.93
CA LEU A 212 8.78 -13.20 -3.12
C LEU A 212 9.35 -14.11 -2.03
N LEU A 213 8.49 -14.86 -1.33
CA LEU A 213 8.92 -15.78 -0.28
C LEU A 213 9.76 -16.93 -0.83
N ASP A 214 9.49 -17.38 -2.06
CA ASP A 214 10.32 -18.38 -2.76
C ASP A 214 11.73 -17.84 -3.04
N ARG A 215 11.82 -16.58 -3.50
CA ARG A 215 13.13 -15.94 -3.77
C ARG A 215 13.91 -15.63 -2.49
N LEU A 216 13.22 -15.28 -1.40
CA LEU A 216 13.84 -15.08 -0.08
C LEU A 216 14.32 -16.40 0.54
N GLY A 217 13.72 -17.52 0.12
CA GLY A 217 14.14 -18.85 0.49
C GLY A 217 13.62 -19.33 1.86
N PRO A 218 13.71 -20.65 2.13
CA PRO A 218 13.14 -21.26 3.31
C PRO A 218 13.78 -20.76 4.61
N HIS A 219 15.05 -20.33 4.57
CA HIS A 219 15.75 -19.83 5.73
C HIS A 219 15.10 -18.55 6.29
N ALA A 220 14.85 -17.56 5.43
CA ALA A 220 14.20 -16.30 5.80
C ALA A 220 12.78 -16.52 6.34
N CYS A 221 12.08 -17.54 5.81
CA CYS A 221 10.69 -17.84 6.12
C CYS A 221 10.49 -18.85 7.26
N ARG A 222 11.57 -19.41 7.82
CA ARG A 222 11.53 -20.58 8.74
C ARG A 222 10.61 -20.42 9.96
N ARG A 223 10.44 -19.18 10.45
CA ARG A 223 9.61 -18.89 11.64
C ARG A 223 8.27 -18.25 11.30
N GLY A 224 7.89 -18.33 10.03
CA GLY A 224 6.74 -17.65 9.49
C GLY A 224 7.01 -16.19 9.16
N VAL A 225 6.09 -15.65 8.38
CA VAL A 225 6.13 -14.30 7.82
C VAL A 225 4.90 -13.54 8.30
N HIS A 226 5.13 -12.42 8.98
CA HIS A 226 4.07 -11.47 9.31
C HIS A 226 3.95 -10.44 8.19
N VAL A 227 2.81 -10.39 7.53
CA VAL A 227 2.59 -9.46 6.41
C VAL A 227 1.89 -8.21 6.93
N ILE A 228 2.54 -7.06 6.80
CA ILE A 228 1.92 -5.73 6.92
C ILE A 228 1.55 -5.28 5.51
N GLY A 229 0.37 -5.69 5.06
CA GLY A 229 -0.17 -5.33 3.75
C GLY A 229 -1.22 -4.26 3.91
N LEU A 230 -0.95 -3.01 3.52
CA LEU A 230 -1.93 -1.94 3.65
C LEU A 230 -2.79 -1.81 2.40
N SER A 231 -4.08 -1.51 2.56
CA SER A 231 -5.03 -1.37 1.46
C SER A 231 -4.97 -2.59 0.53
N PHE A 232 -4.81 -2.39 -0.78
CA PHE A 232 -4.65 -3.46 -1.77
C PHE A 232 -3.48 -4.43 -1.48
N GLY A 233 -2.45 -4.03 -0.74
CA GLY A 233 -1.42 -4.96 -0.26
C GLY A 233 -1.97 -5.99 0.73
N GLY A 234 -2.96 -5.60 1.53
CA GLY A 234 -3.67 -6.51 2.43
C GLY A 234 -4.58 -7.49 1.69
N HIS A 235 -5.14 -7.06 0.55
CA HIS A 235 -5.88 -7.94 -0.34
C HIS A 235 -5.00 -9.09 -0.86
N LEU A 236 -3.81 -8.77 -1.42
CA LEU A 236 -2.89 -9.81 -1.90
C LEU A 236 -2.49 -10.78 -0.78
N ALA A 237 -2.28 -10.25 0.43
CA ALA A 237 -1.96 -11.09 1.58
C ALA A 237 -3.10 -12.04 1.96
N LEU A 238 -4.35 -11.55 1.97
CA LEU A 238 -5.54 -12.37 2.21
C LEU A 238 -5.76 -13.41 1.11
N ALA A 239 -5.47 -13.07 -0.14
CA ALA A 239 -5.57 -13.98 -1.28
C ALA A 239 -4.54 -15.12 -1.20
N ALA A 240 -3.31 -14.84 -0.78
CA ALA A 240 -2.22 -15.83 -0.70
C ALA A 240 -2.29 -16.73 0.54
N ALA A 241 -2.83 -16.24 1.66
CA ALA A 241 -2.79 -16.95 2.94
C ALA A 241 -3.43 -18.34 3.00
N PRO A 242 -4.50 -18.66 2.24
CA PRO A 242 -5.07 -20.02 2.22
C PRO A 242 -4.09 -21.08 1.73
N ASP A 243 -3.19 -20.71 0.81
CA ASP A 243 -2.38 -21.65 0.04
C ASP A 243 -0.87 -21.52 0.33
N ASP A 244 -0.44 -20.50 1.10
CA ASP A 244 0.95 -20.33 1.53
C ASP A 244 1.11 -20.41 3.07
N PRO A 245 1.53 -21.57 3.61
CA PRO A 245 1.65 -21.78 5.05
C PRO A 245 2.80 -21.00 5.70
N ARG A 246 3.66 -20.33 4.92
CA ARG A 246 4.72 -19.47 5.47
C ARG A 246 4.14 -18.18 6.02
N ILE A 247 2.97 -17.74 5.55
CA ILE A 247 2.30 -16.54 6.06
C ILE A 247 1.73 -16.86 7.44
N ALA A 248 2.24 -16.22 8.48
CA ALA A 248 1.88 -16.51 9.87
C ALA A 248 0.83 -15.55 10.43
N SER A 249 0.73 -14.32 9.91
CA SER A 249 -0.34 -13.38 10.27
C SER A 249 -0.42 -12.23 9.27
N ILE A 250 -1.58 -11.60 9.18
CA ILE A 250 -1.79 -10.40 8.36
C ILE A 250 -2.16 -9.21 9.25
N LEU A 251 -1.51 -8.08 9.03
CA LEU A 251 -1.87 -6.78 9.58
C LEU A 251 -2.19 -5.83 8.42
N THR A 252 -3.35 -5.21 8.43
CA THR A 252 -3.81 -4.38 7.32
C THR A 252 -4.60 -3.16 7.79
N VAL A 253 -4.74 -2.19 6.88
CA VAL A 253 -5.53 -0.96 7.04
C VAL A 253 -6.36 -0.81 5.76
N GLY A 254 -7.68 -0.83 5.87
CA GLY A 254 -8.58 -0.57 4.74
C GLY A 254 -8.34 -1.47 3.52
N ALA A 255 -8.12 -2.79 3.70
CA ALA A 255 -8.00 -3.70 2.56
C ALA A 255 -9.35 -3.92 1.87
N PRO A 256 -9.44 -3.78 0.53
CA PRO A 256 -10.60 -4.28 -0.22
C PRO A 256 -10.56 -5.81 -0.29
N VAL A 257 -11.73 -6.45 -0.27
CA VAL A 257 -11.83 -7.92 -0.16
C VAL A 257 -12.65 -8.49 -1.29
N HIS A 258 -13.89 -8.01 -1.46
CA HIS A 258 -14.86 -8.61 -2.37
C HIS A 258 -15.64 -7.56 -3.16
N ARG A 259 -16.39 -6.68 -2.49
CA ARG A 259 -17.38 -5.83 -3.17
C ARG A 259 -16.73 -4.79 -4.07
N LEU A 260 -15.61 -4.20 -3.68
CA LEU A 260 -14.85 -3.30 -4.56
C LEU A 260 -14.62 -3.98 -5.92
N PHE A 261 -14.24 -5.25 -5.93
CA PHE A 261 -13.94 -6.00 -7.15
C PHE A 261 -15.20 -6.50 -7.87
N ALA A 262 -16.21 -6.96 -7.12
CA ALA A 262 -17.39 -7.64 -7.68
C ALA A 262 -18.54 -6.69 -8.06
N ASP A 263 -18.69 -5.56 -7.37
CA ASP A 263 -19.84 -4.67 -7.48
C ASP A 263 -19.55 -3.50 -8.43
N ARG A 264 -20.03 -3.61 -9.68
CA ARG A 264 -19.84 -2.58 -10.71
C ARG A 264 -20.51 -1.26 -10.40
N ALA A 265 -21.54 -1.25 -9.55
CA ALA A 265 -22.18 -0.02 -9.15
C ALA A 265 -21.30 0.84 -8.23
N LEU A 266 -20.27 0.27 -7.60
CA LEU A 266 -19.31 1.04 -6.80
C LEU A 266 -18.32 1.84 -7.64
N TRP A 267 -18.01 1.38 -8.86
CA TRP A 267 -16.93 1.97 -9.66
C TRP A 267 -17.09 3.47 -9.95
N PRO A 268 -18.30 3.95 -10.35
CA PRO A 268 -18.55 5.37 -10.53
C PRO A 268 -18.52 6.21 -9.25
N LEU A 269 -18.56 5.57 -8.07
CA LEU A 269 -18.55 6.24 -6.77
C LEU A 269 -17.14 6.34 -6.16
N LEU A 270 -16.17 5.62 -6.72
CA LEU A 270 -14.79 5.67 -6.25
C LEU A 270 -14.14 7.02 -6.63
N PRO A 271 -13.22 7.54 -5.81
CA PRO A 271 -12.41 8.70 -6.17
C PRO A 271 -11.74 8.49 -7.54
N ARG A 272 -11.73 9.53 -8.38
CA ARG A 272 -11.20 9.42 -9.75
C ARG A 272 -9.68 9.19 -9.73
N THR A 273 -8.99 9.64 -8.70
CA THR A 273 -7.58 9.32 -8.45
C THR A 273 -7.36 7.81 -8.26
N THR A 274 -8.24 7.15 -7.50
CA THR A 274 -8.19 5.70 -7.24
C THR A 274 -8.39 4.91 -8.52
N THR A 275 -9.44 5.23 -9.28
CA THR A 275 -9.73 4.54 -10.53
C THR A 275 -8.67 4.80 -11.60
N ALA A 276 -8.03 5.99 -11.62
CA ALA A 276 -6.97 6.32 -12.59
C ALA A 276 -5.69 5.58 -12.29
N THR A 277 -5.39 5.46 -11.00
CA THR A 277 -4.28 4.65 -10.55
C THR A 277 -4.50 3.19 -10.92
N LEU A 278 -5.69 2.62 -10.65
CA LEU A 278 -5.97 1.23 -11.02
C LEU A 278 -5.83 1.00 -12.53
N GLU A 279 -6.38 1.86 -13.37
CA GLU A 279 -6.22 1.84 -14.83
C GLU A 279 -4.75 1.85 -15.26
N HIS A 280 -3.94 2.74 -14.66
CA HIS A 280 -2.51 2.81 -14.93
C HIS A 280 -1.79 1.50 -14.56
N LEU A 281 -2.04 0.98 -13.36
CA LEU A 281 -1.39 -0.23 -12.84
C LEU A 281 -1.77 -1.46 -13.67
N THR A 282 -3.04 -1.61 -14.03
CA THR A 282 -3.53 -2.73 -14.84
C THR A 282 -3.21 -2.58 -16.33
N GLY A 283 -2.91 -1.36 -16.79
CA GLY A 283 -2.75 -1.06 -18.21
C GLY A 283 -4.07 -1.14 -19.00
N THR A 284 -5.21 -1.00 -18.31
CA THR A 284 -6.56 -1.03 -18.90
C THR A 284 -7.23 0.34 -18.74
N ARG A 285 -8.41 0.55 -19.36
CA ARG A 285 -9.17 1.80 -19.25
C ARG A 285 -10.67 1.56 -19.12
N GLY A 286 -11.37 2.47 -18.46
CA GLY A 286 -12.83 2.49 -18.43
C GLY A 286 -13.41 1.19 -17.90
N ALA A 287 -14.35 0.60 -18.65
CA ALA A 287 -15.06 -0.63 -18.25
C ALA A 287 -14.15 -1.89 -18.19
N ASP A 288 -13.02 -1.90 -18.90
CA ASP A 288 -12.10 -3.03 -18.92
C ASP A 288 -11.39 -3.22 -17.58
N THR A 289 -11.14 -2.13 -16.85
CA THR A 289 -10.46 -2.16 -15.55
C THR A 289 -11.25 -2.92 -14.49
N PRO A 290 -12.51 -2.56 -14.18
CA PRO A 290 -13.30 -3.39 -13.27
C PRO A 290 -13.57 -4.79 -13.87
N ALA A 291 -13.54 -4.95 -15.20
CA ALA A 291 -13.69 -6.26 -15.85
C ALA A 291 -12.58 -7.22 -15.45
N LEU A 292 -11.34 -6.78 -15.64
CA LEU A 292 -10.15 -7.49 -15.24
C LEU A 292 -10.13 -7.77 -13.73
N LEU A 293 -10.40 -6.74 -12.92
CA LEU A 293 -10.28 -6.80 -11.47
C LEU A 293 -11.37 -7.64 -10.79
N SER A 294 -12.50 -7.91 -11.45
CA SER A 294 -13.59 -8.68 -10.84
C SER A 294 -13.21 -10.10 -10.42
N SER A 295 -12.26 -10.72 -11.12
CA SER A 295 -11.73 -12.05 -10.76
C SER A 295 -10.87 -12.05 -9.49
N MET A 296 -10.50 -10.88 -8.98
CA MET A 296 -9.75 -10.75 -7.72
C MET A 296 -10.65 -10.80 -6.48
N ALA A 297 -11.98 -10.74 -6.63
CA ALA A 297 -12.90 -10.79 -5.50
C ALA A 297 -12.73 -12.07 -4.65
N LEU A 298 -12.42 -11.92 -3.36
CA LEU A 298 -12.28 -13.06 -2.45
C LEU A 298 -13.66 -13.58 -2.05
N SER A 299 -13.91 -14.87 -2.29
CA SER A 299 -15.17 -15.50 -1.92
C SER A 299 -15.24 -15.81 -0.41
N PRO A 300 -16.46 -15.94 0.17
CA PRO A 300 -16.65 -16.46 1.52
C PRO A 300 -15.85 -17.74 1.82
N ASP A 301 -15.81 -18.67 0.87
CA ASP A 301 -15.07 -19.93 1.02
C ASP A 301 -13.56 -19.72 1.07
N ALA A 302 -13.03 -18.82 0.24
CA ALA A 302 -11.61 -18.44 0.28
C ALA A 302 -11.25 -17.82 1.64
N LEU A 303 -12.08 -16.90 2.14
CA LEU A 303 -11.91 -16.29 3.46
C LEU A 303 -12.00 -17.33 4.58
N GLY A 304 -12.92 -18.29 4.49
CA GLY A 304 -13.04 -19.38 5.46
C GLY A 304 -11.80 -20.29 5.55
N ARG A 305 -10.96 -20.32 4.50
CA ARG A 305 -9.68 -21.05 4.49
C ARG A 305 -8.52 -20.24 5.07
N VAL A 306 -8.66 -18.93 5.31
CA VAL A 306 -7.63 -18.14 6.01
C VAL A 306 -7.65 -18.52 7.49
N ARG A 307 -6.71 -19.39 7.91
CA ARG A 307 -6.62 -19.93 9.28
C ARG A 307 -5.64 -19.20 10.19
N ILE A 308 -5.05 -18.12 9.70
CA ILE A 308 -4.07 -17.30 10.44
C ILE A 308 -4.71 -16.07 11.07
N PRO A 309 -4.08 -15.48 12.11
CA PRO A 309 -4.55 -14.23 12.69
C PRO A 309 -4.56 -13.08 11.67
N VAL A 310 -5.70 -12.39 11.56
CA VAL A 310 -5.85 -11.16 10.78
C VAL A 310 -6.15 -9.99 11.70
N ARG A 311 -5.41 -8.89 11.51
CA ARG A 311 -5.51 -7.66 12.30
C ARG A 311 -5.83 -6.50 11.37
N TYR A 312 -7.03 -5.94 11.48
CA TYR A 312 -7.57 -4.99 10.52
C TYR A 312 -7.83 -3.61 11.16
N VAL A 313 -7.37 -2.54 10.53
CA VAL A 313 -7.80 -1.17 10.86
C VAL A 313 -8.83 -0.72 9.84
N ALA A 314 -10.03 -0.41 10.32
CA ALA A 314 -11.15 0.04 9.52
C ALA A 314 -11.39 1.53 9.70
N SER A 315 -11.75 2.19 8.60
CA SER A 315 -12.26 3.55 8.57
C SER A 315 -13.78 3.51 8.35
N ARG A 316 -14.54 4.20 9.20
CA ARG A 316 -16.01 4.18 9.15
C ARG A 316 -16.57 4.93 7.93
N ARG A 317 -15.90 6.00 7.51
CA ARG A 317 -16.28 6.88 6.39
C ARG A 317 -15.37 6.67 5.18
N ASP A 318 -14.85 5.45 5.03
CA ASP A 318 -13.95 5.07 3.95
C ASP A 318 -14.67 5.15 2.58
N GLU A 319 -14.21 6.08 1.75
CA GLU A 319 -14.71 6.40 0.43
C GLU A 319 -14.19 5.44 -0.66
N ILE A 320 -13.25 4.56 -0.33
CA ILE A 320 -12.69 3.55 -1.25
C ILE A 320 -13.16 2.15 -0.87
N VAL A 321 -13.09 1.81 0.41
CA VAL A 321 -13.32 0.46 0.94
C VAL A 321 -14.57 0.45 1.81
N PRO A 322 -15.73 0.06 1.27
CA PRO A 322 -16.98 0.18 1.99
C PRO A 322 -17.01 -0.71 3.23
N ARG A 323 -17.79 -0.30 4.23
CA ARG A 323 -17.98 -1.03 5.50
C ARG A 323 -18.27 -2.54 5.33
N SER A 324 -19.00 -2.90 4.29
CA SER A 324 -19.32 -4.29 3.96
C SER A 324 -18.10 -5.19 3.75
N GLU A 325 -16.93 -4.64 3.42
CA GLU A 325 -15.68 -5.38 3.22
C GLU A 325 -15.19 -6.02 4.53
N TRP A 326 -15.02 -5.22 5.58
CA TRP A 326 -14.55 -5.74 6.86
C TRP A 326 -15.66 -6.46 7.64
N GLU A 327 -16.94 -6.17 7.37
CA GLU A 327 -18.05 -7.00 7.87
C GLU A 327 -18.04 -8.40 7.26
N LEU A 328 -17.66 -8.53 5.99
CA LEU A 328 -17.47 -9.83 5.35
C LEU A 328 -16.31 -10.59 6.02
N LEU A 329 -15.17 -9.94 6.26
CA LEU A 329 -14.07 -10.53 7.03
C LEU A 329 -14.55 -10.98 8.41
N ALA A 330 -15.29 -10.13 9.12
CA ALA A 330 -15.84 -10.44 10.44
C ALA A 330 -16.88 -11.56 10.41
N ARG A 331 -17.45 -11.93 9.26
CA ARG A 331 -18.34 -13.10 9.13
C ARG A 331 -17.60 -14.41 8.86
N HIS A 332 -16.50 -14.37 8.11
CA HIS A 332 -15.86 -15.57 7.57
C HIS A 332 -14.51 -15.92 8.18
N LEU A 333 -13.77 -14.95 8.72
CA LEU A 333 -12.48 -15.23 9.34
C LEU A 333 -12.65 -15.85 10.75
N PRO A 334 -11.87 -16.91 11.06
CA PRO A 334 -11.89 -17.54 12.38
C PRO A 334 -11.17 -16.71 13.46
N ASP A 335 -10.11 -15.98 13.10
CA ASP A 335 -9.34 -15.10 13.99
C ASP A 335 -9.19 -13.72 13.34
N LEU A 336 -10.12 -12.83 13.67
CA LEU A 336 -10.09 -11.42 13.28
C LEU A 336 -10.15 -10.54 14.52
N GLU A 337 -9.21 -9.63 14.63
CA GLU A 337 -9.31 -8.49 15.53
C GLU A 337 -9.23 -7.22 14.69
N TRP A 338 -10.14 -6.28 14.96
CA TRP A 338 -10.15 -5.02 14.23
C TRP A 338 -10.36 -3.82 15.14
N VAL A 339 -9.90 -2.67 14.68
CA VAL A 339 -10.19 -1.37 15.28
C VAL A 339 -10.85 -0.49 14.25
N GLU A 340 -11.96 0.15 14.62
CA GLU A 340 -12.69 1.10 13.78
C GLU A 340 -12.41 2.53 14.24
N PHE A 341 -12.01 3.39 13.32
CA PHE A 341 -11.91 4.84 13.50
C PHE A 341 -13.01 5.55 12.71
N ASP A 342 -13.59 6.61 13.29
CA ASP A 342 -14.52 7.48 12.57
C ASP A 342 -13.75 8.47 11.68
N ASP A 343 -13.21 7.94 10.59
CA ASP A 343 -12.31 8.63 9.68
C ASP A 343 -12.52 8.16 8.24
N VAL A 344 -11.90 8.87 7.29
CA VAL A 344 -11.83 8.53 5.86
C VAL A 344 -10.76 7.47 5.59
N HIS A 345 -10.59 7.05 4.32
CA HIS A 345 -9.64 6.00 3.95
C HIS A 345 -8.25 6.21 4.56
N GLY A 346 -7.69 5.17 5.17
CA GLY A 346 -6.36 5.21 5.80
C GLY A 346 -6.28 5.92 7.17
N ALA A 347 -7.39 6.48 7.66
CA ALA A 347 -7.52 7.14 8.96
C ALA A 347 -6.46 8.25 9.23
N PRO A 348 -6.38 9.30 8.39
CA PRO A 348 -5.39 10.37 8.50
C PRO A 348 -5.37 11.08 9.87
N ALA A 349 -6.53 11.28 10.49
CA ALA A 349 -6.62 11.94 11.80
C ALA A 349 -6.12 11.02 12.94
N HIS A 350 -5.94 9.73 12.66
CA HIS A 350 -5.58 8.70 13.64
C HIS A 350 -4.27 7.99 13.29
N LEU A 351 -3.39 8.55 12.44
CA LEU A 351 -2.15 7.91 12.00
C LEU A 351 -1.27 7.41 13.16
N ALA A 352 -1.17 8.18 14.25
CA ALA A 352 -0.41 7.78 15.43
C ALA A 352 -1.03 6.55 16.12
N ASP A 353 -2.35 6.52 16.26
CA ASP A 353 -3.11 5.42 16.85
C ASP A 353 -3.05 4.16 15.98
N THR A 354 -3.23 4.31 14.66
CA THR A 354 -3.06 3.24 13.67
C THR A 354 -1.68 2.62 13.75
N ARG A 355 -0.61 3.42 13.75
CA ARG A 355 0.78 2.93 13.89
C ARG A 355 0.99 2.19 15.20
N LEU A 356 0.53 2.76 16.31
CA LEU A 356 0.67 2.15 17.63
C LEU A 356 -0.08 0.82 17.70
N TRP A 357 -1.28 0.76 17.13
CA TRP A 357 -2.09 -0.45 17.06
C TRP A 357 -1.40 -1.54 16.26
N LEU A 358 -0.95 -1.24 15.04
CA LEU A 358 -0.25 -2.19 14.16
C LEU A 358 1.04 -2.72 14.81
N VAL A 359 1.90 -1.84 15.34
CA VAL A 359 3.15 -2.26 16.00
C VAL A 359 2.87 -3.12 17.23
N THR A 360 1.87 -2.76 18.04
CA THR A 360 1.49 -3.57 19.21
C THR A 360 1.06 -4.97 18.78
N ARG A 361 0.23 -5.08 17.74
CA ARG A 361 -0.25 -6.38 17.25
C ARG A 361 0.87 -7.19 16.60
N LEU A 362 1.74 -6.56 15.82
CA LEU A 362 2.92 -7.21 15.25
C LEU A 362 3.78 -7.82 16.36
N LEU A 363 4.14 -7.02 17.37
CA LEU A 363 4.98 -7.50 18.47
C LEU A 363 4.32 -8.65 19.24
N ARG A 364 2.99 -8.63 19.43
CA ARG A 364 2.26 -9.76 20.00
C ARG A 364 2.37 -11.01 19.13
N GLN A 365 2.19 -10.89 17.82
CA GLN A 365 2.31 -12.02 16.88
C GLN A 365 3.74 -12.57 16.85
N CYS A 366 4.75 -11.72 17.03
CA CYS A 366 6.14 -12.15 17.18
C CYS A 366 6.48 -12.74 18.56
N GLY A 367 5.52 -12.82 19.50
CA GLY A 367 5.76 -13.27 20.88
C GLY A 367 6.64 -12.32 21.70
N ASP A 368 6.73 -11.05 21.30
CA ASP A 368 7.64 -10.09 21.90
C ASP A 368 7.02 -9.40 23.12
N ARG A 369 7.65 -9.57 24.30
CA ARG A 369 7.20 -8.99 25.57
C ARG A 369 7.13 -7.46 25.54
N ARG A 370 7.90 -6.80 24.65
CA ARG A 370 7.86 -5.35 24.47
C ARG A 370 6.50 -4.85 24.01
N ALA A 371 5.63 -5.72 23.49
CA ALA A 371 4.24 -5.38 23.14
C ALA A 371 3.42 -4.81 24.31
N ALA A 372 3.80 -5.08 25.56
CA ALA A 372 3.10 -4.57 26.74
C ALA A 372 3.13 -3.03 26.81
N VAL A 373 4.26 -2.40 26.45
CA VAL A 373 4.44 -0.94 26.53
C VAL A 373 3.55 -0.17 25.55
N PRO A 374 3.60 -0.41 24.23
CA PRO A 374 2.71 0.28 23.30
C PRO A 374 1.25 -0.11 23.53
N GLY A 375 0.97 -1.32 24.04
CA GLY A 375 -0.36 -1.74 24.47
C GLY A 375 -0.92 -0.90 25.63
N ALA A 376 -0.11 -0.59 26.64
CA ALA A 376 -0.51 0.28 27.74
C ALA A 376 -0.76 1.72 27.26
N LEU A 377 0.09 2.25 26.38
CA LEU A 377 -0.09 3.57 25.79
C LEU A 377 -1.39 3.66 24.99
N LEU A 378 -1.70 2.63 24.20
CA LEU A 378 -2.94 2.55 23.44
C LEU A 378 -4.17 2.52 24.36
N ALA A 379 -4.10 1.76 25.47
CA ALA A 379 -5.17 1.70 26.46
C ALA A 379 -5.42 3.07 27.12
N LEU A 380 -4.35 3.82 27.43
CA LEU A 380 -4.46 5.18 27.96
C LEU A 380 -5.13 6.14 26.95
N ARG A 381 -4.74 6.06 25.68
CA ARG A 381 -5.32 6.88 24.61
C ARG A 381 -6.79 6.56 24.35
N GLY A 382 -7.17 5.29 24.44
CA GLY A 382 -8.57 4.85 24.38
C GLY A 382 -9.43 5.45 25.48
N ARG A 383 -8.92 5.49 26.73
CA ARG A 383 -9.63 6.12 27.87
C ARG A 383 -9.82 7.62 27.71
N ALA A 384 -8.94 8.29 26.97
CA ALA A 384 -9.03 9.73 26.69
C ALA A 384 -10.00 10.07 25.53
N GLY A 385 -10.79 9.12 25.03
CA GLY A 385 -11.71 9.34 23.91
C GLY A 385 -11.02 9.57 22.56
N ARG A 386 -9.71 9.33 22.47
CA ARG A 386 -8.90 9.49 21.25
C ARG A 386 -8.62 8.16 20.53
N GLY A 387 -9.15 7.05 21.05
CA GLY A 387 -8.95 5.72 20.48
C GLY A 387 -10.15 5.22 19.69
N GLY A 388 -9.89 4.39 18.68
CA GLY A 388 -10.93 3.69 17.92
C GLY A 388 -11.61 2.59 18.73
N ARG A 389 -12.76 2.13 18.25
CA ARG A 389 -13.50 1.01 18.87
C ARG A 389 -12.84 -0.29 18.46
N THR A 390 -12.21 -0.98 19.42
CA THR A 390 -11.60 -2.30 19.17
C THR A 390 -12.66 -3.38 19.36
N SER A 391 -12.72 -4.29 18.40
CA SER A 391 -13.61 -5.46 18.39
C SER A 391 -12.80 -6.71 18.07
N THR A 392 -13.26 -7.87 18.54
CA THR A 392 -12.56 -9.14 18.34
C THR A 392 -13.57 -10.23 18.04
N ARG A 393 -13.25 -11.04 17.03
CA ARG A 393 -13.89 -12.31 16.74
C ARG A 393 -12.83 -13.40 16.79
N THR A 394 -12.98 -14.29 17.75
CA THR A 394 -12.17 -15.51 17.85
C THR A 394 -13.11 -16.68 17.93
N VAL A 395 -13.20 -17.46 16.87
CA VAL A 395 -13.87 -18.75 16.89
C VAL A 395 -12.92 -19.71 17.61
N ARG A 396 -13.14 -19.92 18.92
CA ARG A 396 -12.45 -21.00 19.63
C ARG A 396 -13.03 -22.31 19.09
N ASN A 397 -12.30 -22.98 18.20
CA ASN A 397 -12.58 -24.38 17.93
C ASN A 397 -12.43 -25.12 19.27
N ARG A 398 -13.56 -25.59 19.81
CA ARG A 398 -13.53 -26.58 20.89
C ARG A 398 -12.97 -27.84 20.23
N SER A 399 -11.68 -28.09 20.45
CA SER A 399 -11.00 -29.34 20.13
C SER A 399 -11.60 -30.49 20.93
#